data_AF-D8GQ76-F1
#
_entry.id   AF-D8GQ76-F1
#
_cell.length_a   1.000
_cell.length_b   1.000
_cell.length_c   1.000
_cell.angle_alpha   90.00
_cell.angle_beta   90.00
_cell.angle_gamma   90.00
#
_symmetry.space_group_name_H-M   'P 1'
#
loop_
_entity.id
_entity.type
_entity.pdbx_description
1 polymer ?
#
loop_
_entity_poly.entity_id
_entity_poly.type
_entity_poly.pdbx_seq_one_letter_code
_entity_poly.pdbx_strand_id
1 'polypeptide(L)'
;MSGSGFKNFREPVVYVLDQELRKRNLKNKISIDTGDQPYSGELVEYPVQLVRDSNTKKVVKCIYGTGTDQWSEELIRDTNGKVYRIKTTYPDGSTKTIQINKGLDNLVDNIDYV
;
A
#
# COMPACT_ATOMS: atom_id res chain seq x y z
N MET A 1 -20.47 -57.99 -13.08
CA MET A 1 -20.33 -56.52 -12.91
C MET A 1 -20.01 -56.27 -11.44
N SER A 2 -18.76 -55.91 -11.12
CA SER A 2 -18.29 -55.74 -9.73
C SER A 2 -18.37 -54.26 -9.34
N GLY A 3 -19.03 -53.99 -8.22
CA GLY A 3 -19.54 -52.69 -7.82
C GLY A 3 -18.46 -51.62 -7.56
N SER A 4 -18.76 -50.41 -8.02
CA SER A 4 -18.04 -49.18 -7.69
C SER A 4 -18.27 -48.80 -6.22
N GLY A 5 -17.65 -49.55 -5.30
CA GLY A 5 -17.59 -49.18 -3.88
C GLY A 5 -16.73 -47.93 -3.72
N PHE A 6 -17.26 -46.92 -3.04
CA PHE A 6 -16.55 -45.69 -2.69
C PHE A 6 -15.16 -46.01 -2.13
N LYS A 7 -14.10 -45.69 -2.88
CA LYS A 7 -12.72 -45.72 -2.39
C LYS A 7 -12.66 -44.80 -1.16
N ASN A 8 -12.45 -45.41 0.00
CA ASN A 8 -12.20 -44.77 1.31
C ASN A 8 -12.92 -43.42 1.54
N PHE A 9 -14.12 -43.46 2.12
CA PHE A 9 -14.85 -42.27 2.61
C PHE A 9 -14.00 -41.33 3.49
N ARG A 10 -12.93 -41.84 4.09
CA ARG A 10 -11.98 -41.06 4.90
C ARG A 10 -11.22 -40.00 4.10
N GLU A 11 -10.88 -40.27 2.83
CA GLU A 11 -10.10 -39.36 1.99
C GLU A 11 -10.80 -38.00 1.76
N PRO A 12 -12.06 -37.95 1.31
CA PRO A 12 -12.75 -36.68 1.11
C PRO A 12 -12.98 -35.94 2.44
N VAL A 13 -13.20 -36.66 3.55
CA VAL A 13 -13.40 -36.05 4.87
C VAL A 13 -12.13 -35.36 5.37
N VAL A 14 -10.97 -36.03 5.26
CA VAL A 14 -9.67 -35.45 5.66
C VAL A 14 -9.36 -34.23 4.81
N TYR A 15 -9.62 -34.28 3.50
CA TYR A 15 -9.40 -33.16 2.61
C TYR A 15 -10.19 -31.90 3.01
N VAL A 16 -11.47 -32.06 3.35
CA VAL A 16 -12.32 -30.94 3.80
C VAL A 16 -11.82 -30.38 5.15
N LEU A 17 -11.42 -31.25 6.07
CA LEU A 17 -10.92 -30.84 7.38
C LEU A 17 -9.62 -30.05 7.28
N ASP A 18 -8.70 -30.49 6.42
CA ASP A 18 -7.43 -29.81 6.16
C ASP A 18 -7.64 -28.43 5.50
N GLN A 19 -8.62 -28.31 4.60
CA GLN A 19 -8.97 -27.02 3.99
C GLN A 19 -9.48 -26.02 5.03
N GLU A 20 -10.35 -26.45 5.94
CA GLU A 20 -10.87 -25.57 6.99
C GLU A 20 -9.80 -25.19 8.02
N LEU A 21 -8.90 -26.12 8.38
CA LEU A 21 -7.74 -25.81 9.22
C LEU A 21 -6.79 -24.82 8.55
N ARG A 22 -6.54 -24.95 7.24
CA ARG A 22 -5.73 -23.98 6.46
C ARG A 22 -6.36 -22.59 6.45
N LYS A 23 -7.67 -22.48 6.22
CA LYS A 23 -8.39 -21.20 6.26
C LYS A 23 -8.32 -20.55 7.64
N ARG A 24 -8.48 -21.34 8.71
CA ARG A 24 -8.38 -20.84 10.09
C ARG A 24 -6.96 -20.39 10.44
N ASN A 25 -5.95 -21.18 10.09
CA ASN A 25 -4.55 -20.83 10.33
C ASN A 25 -4.11 -19.61 9.53
N LEU A 26 -4.61 -19.45 8.30
CA LEU A 26 -4.39 -18.26 7.51
C LEU A 26 -5.00 -17.03 8.19
N LYS A 27 -6.25 -17.10 8.67
CA LYS A 27 -6.88 -16.01 9.45
C LYS A 27 -6.09 -15.68 10.72
N ASN A 28 -5.61 -16.67 11.45
CA ASN A 28 -4.80 -16.43 12.66
C ASN A 28 -3.45 -15.79 12.34
N LYS A 29 -2.81 -16.17 11.22
CA LYS A 29 -1.55 -15.55 10.77
C LYS A 29 -1.74 -14.13 10.22
N ILE A 30 -2.93 -13.83 9.69
CA ILE A 30 -3.31 -12.49 9.20
C ILE A 30 -3.89 -11.63 10.34
N SER A 31 -3.93 -12.13 11.58
CA SER A 31 -4.06 -11.25 12.73
C SER A 31 -2.81 -10.38 12.79
N ILE A 32 -2.84 -9.26 12.07
CA ILE A 32 -1.86 -8.20 12.13
C ILE A 32 -1.85 -7.79 13.59
N ASP A 33 -0.76 -8.13 14.26
CA ASP A 33 -0.45 -7.63 15.58
C ASP A 33 -0.23 -6.13 15.42
N THR A 34 -1.32 -5.34 15.48
CA THR A 34 -1.30 -3.90 15.76
C THR A 34 -0.92 -3.69 17.24
N GLY A 35 0.09 -4.40 17.71
CA GLY A 35 0.79 -4.03 18.92
C GLY A 35 1.55 -2.76 18.61
N ASP A 36 1.32 -1.72 19.42
CA ASP A 36 2.01 -0.43 19.34
C ASP A 36 3.53 -0.67 19.26
N GLN A 37 4.07 -0.66 18.04
CA GLN A 37 5.51 -0.65 17.82
C GLN A 37 6.01 0.72 18.33
N PRO A 38 7.05 0.76 19.18
CA PRO A 38 7.62 2.03 19.60
C PRO A 38 8.08 2.80 18.36
N TYR A 39 7.61 4.05 18.23
CA TYR A 39 7.88 4.94 17.11
C TYR A 39 9.39 5.06 16.88
N SER A 40 9.88 4.54 15.74
CA SER A 40 11.31 4.51 15.39
C SER A 40 11.86 5.87 14.93
N GLY A 41 10.99 6.89 14.82
CA GLY A 41 11.32 8.15 14.16
C GLY A 41 11.14 8.10 12.64
N GLU A 42 10.81 6.94 12.07
CA GLU A 42 10.58 6.76 10.64
C GLU A 42 9.12 6.96 10.27
N LEU A 43 8.90 7.50 9.07
CA LEU A 43 7.56 7.69 8.53
C LEU A 43 6.93 6.34 8.20
N VAL A 44 5.69 6.15 8.65
CA VAL A 44 4.93 4.92 8.40
C VAL A 44 4.63 4.77 6.91
N GLU A 45 5.04 3.67 6.28
CA GLU A 45 4.83 3.45 4.84
C GLU A 45 3.48 2.80 4.49
N TYR A 46 2.86 2.07 5.42
CA TYR A 46 1.60 1.36 5.21
C TYR A 46 0.67 1.52 6.41
N PRO A 47 -0.66 1.51 6.20
CA PRO A 47 -1.35 1.39 4.91
C PRO A 47 -1.20 2.63 4.03
N VAL A 48 -1.39 2.46 2.72
CA VAL A 48 -1.34 3.56 1.74
C VAL A 48 -2.66 3.68 0.99
N GLN A 49 -3.19 4.90 0.94
CA GLN A 49 -4.35 5.26 0.14
C GLN A 49 -3.91 6.15 -1.04
N LEU A 50 -4.19 5.68 -2.26
CA LEU A 50 -3.92 6.42 -3.48
C LEU A 50 -5.16 7.22 -3.89
N VAL A 51 -5.10 8.55 -3.76
CA VAL A 51 -6.12 9.47 -4.26
C VAL A 51 -5.82 9.77 -5.72
N ARG A 52 -6.79 9.47 -6.59
CA ARG A 52 -6.70 9.72 -8.03
C ARG A 52 -7.65 10.83 -8.45
N ASP A 53 -7.21 11.62 -9.42
CA ASP A 53 -8.05 12.61 -10.08
C ASP A 53 -9.23 11.93 -10.80
N SER A 54 -10.42 12.52 -10.70
CA SER A 54 -11.64 11.91 -11.24
C SER A 54 -11.64 11.82 -12.76
N ASN A 55 -10.96 12.76 -13.43
CA ASN A 55 -10.99 12.92 -14.88
C ASN A 55 -9.87 12.14 -15.55
N THR A 56 -8.63 12.41 -15.13
CA THR A 56 -7.41 11.83 -15.71
C THR A 56 -7.06 10.46 -15.15
N LYS A 57 -7.69 10.04 -14.04
CA LYS A 57 -7.40 8.82 -13.28
C LYS A 57 -5.95 8.71 -12.79
N LYS A 58 -5.15 9.78 -12.89
CA LYS A 58 -3.77 9.83 -12.40
C LYS A 58 -3.76 10.03 -10.89
N VAL A 59 -2.75 9.48 -10.22
CA VAL A 59 -2.55 9.67 -8.78
C VAL A 59 -2.13 11.13 -8.52
N VAL A 60 -2.90 11.81 -7.66
CA VAL A 60 -2.67 13.20 -7.26
C VAL A 60 -2.14 13.29 -5.83
N LYS A 61 -2.54 12.38 -4.94
CA LYS A 61 -2.12 12.38 -3.55
C LYS A 61 -2.01 10.95 -3.02
N CYS A 62 -0.94 10.68 -2.28
CA CYS A 62 -0.75 9.46 -1.51
C CYS A 62 -0.91 9.80 -0.03
N ILE A 63 -1.74 9.05 0.69
CA ILE A 63 -1.92 9.19 2.14
C ILE A 63 -1.39 7.92 2.78
N TYR A 64 -0.48 8.08 3.74
CA TYR A 64 0.26 7.01 4.39
C TYR A 64 -0.09 6.97 5.88
N GLY A 65 -0.08 5.77 6.44
CA GLY A 65 -0.38 5.53 7.85
C GLY A 65 -1.86 5.77 8.21
N THR A 66 -2.15 5.73 9.50
CA THR A 66 -3.49 5.96 10.06
C THR A 66 -3.39 6.71 11.38
N GLY A 67 -4.40 7.50 11.73
CA GLY A 67 -4.46 8.15 13.05
C GLY A 67 -3.44 9.28 13.17
N THR A 68 -2.68 9.29 14.27
CA THR A 68 -1.73 10.35 14.62
C THR A 68 -0.45 10.34 13.80
N ASP A 69 -0.10 9.21 13.20
CA ASP A 69 1.11 9.05 12.37
C ASP A 69 0.80 9.20 10.88
N GLN A 70 -0.42 9.65 10.55
CA GLN A 70 -0.84 9.82 9.17
C GLN A 70 -0.10 11.00 8.52
N TRP A 71 0.47 10.76 7.35
CA TRP A 71 1.13 11.79 6.55
C TRP A 71 0.76 11.64 5.07
N SER A 72 1.10 12.61 4.24
CA SER A 72 0.72 12.55 2.82
C SER A 72 1.69 13.22 1.87
N GLU A 73 1.71 12.74 0.63
CA GLU A 73 2.47 13.31 -0.47
C GLU A 73 1.53 13.72 -1.60
N GLU A 74 1.63 14.98 -2.01
CA GLU A 74 0.87 15.53 -3.12
C GLU A 74 1.77 15.69 -4.35
N LEU A 75 1.34 15.11 -5.47
CA LEU A 75 2.09 15.04 -6.72
C LEU A 75 1.61 16.11 -7.70
N ILE A 76 2.26 17.27 -7.68
CA ILE A 76 1.91 18.43 -8.50
C ILE A 76 2.54 18.30 -9.88
N ARG A 77 1.70 18.47 -10.92
CA ARG A 77 2.07 18.27 -12.32
C ARG A 77 2.09 19.57 -13.11
N ASP A 78 2.99 19.62 -14.08
CA ASP A 78 3.09 20.70 -15.04
C ASP A 78 1.95 20.62 -16.09
N THR A 79 1.93 21.59 -17.00
CA THR A 79 0.97 21.63 -18.12
C THR A 79 1.10 20.43 -19.07
N ASN A 80 2.26 19.75 -19.07
CA ASN A 80 2.50 18.54 -19.85
C ASN A 80 2.06 17.26 -19.11
N GLY A 81 1.51 17.40 -17.90
CA GLY A 81 1.04 16.30 -17.06
C GLY A 81 2.14 15.48 -16.40
N LYS A 82 3.37 16.01 -16.32
CA LYS A 82 4.53 15.42 -15.64
C LYS A 82 4.69 15.99 -14.24
N VAL A 83 5.07 15.16 -13.29
CA VAL A 83 5.35 15.62 -11.91
C VAL A 83 6.57 16.54 -11.94
N TYR A 84 6.42 17.73 -11.38
CA TYR A 84 7.50 18.72 -11.22
C TYR A 84 7.65 19.18 -9.77
N ARG A 85 6.65 18.98 -8.91
CA ARG A 85 6.76 19.23 -7.47
C ARG A 85 6.08 18.11 -6.68
N ILE A 86 6.70 17.76 -5.55
CA ILE A 86 6.14 16.85 -4.56
C ILE A 86 6.06 17.62 -3.25
N LYS A 87 4.85 17.75 -2.70
CA LYS A 87 4.62 18.37 -1.40
C LYS A 87 4.33 17.29 -0.38
N THR A 88 5.23 17.09 0.56
CA THR A 88 5.06 16.19 1.69
C THR A 88 4.46 16.97 2.85
N THR A 89 3.40 16.45 3.46
CA THR A 89 2.78 16.96 4.69
C THR A 89 2.96 15.90 5.76
N TYR A 90 3.77 16.22 6.79
CA TYR A 90 4.11 15.33 7.89
C TYR A 90 2.97 15.24 8.92
N PRO A 91 3.02 14.28 9.86
CA PRO A 91 1.96 14.12 10.86
C PRO A 91 1.81 15.32 11.79
N ASP A 92 2.91 16.06 12.03
CA ASP A 92 2.93 17.30 12.81
C ASP A 92 2.31 18.50 12.05
N GLY A 93 1.88 18.30 10.80
CA GLY A 93 1.34 19.34 9.92
C GLY A 93 2.40 20.19 9.25
N SER A 94 3.69 19.97 9.53
CA SER A 94 4.77 20.61 8.79
C SER A 94 4.76 20.13 7.35
N THR A 95 5.26 20.97 6.44
CA THR A 95 5.30 20.63 5.02
C THR A 95 6.68 20.84 4.45
N LYS A 96 7.11 19.93 3.58
CA LYS A 96 8.33 20.05 2.79
C LYS A 96 7.96 19.96 1.32
N THR A 97 8.43 20.90 0.52
CA THR A 97 8.22 20.86 -0.91
C THR A 97 9.54 20.54 -1.61
N ILE A 98 9.47 19.60 -2.53
CA ILE A 98 10.60 19.22 -3.37
C ILE A 98 10.21 19.57 -4.80
N GLN A 99 11.08 20.32 -5.48
CA GLN A 99 10.94 20.62 -6.89
C GLN A 99 11.88 19.72 -7.69
N ILE A 100 11.33 19.09 -8.72
CA ILE A 100 12.04 18.20 -9.63
C ILE A 100 12.22 18.95 -10.94
N ASN A 101 13.45 19.32 -11.25
CA ASN A 101 13.81 19.94 -12.51
C ASN A 101 14.33 18.87 -13.45
N LYS A 102 13.85 18.89 -14.69
CA LYS A 102 14.17 17.87 -15.69
C LYS A 102 14.92 18.51 -16.85
N GLY A 103 15.92 17.79 -17.35
CA GLY A 103 16.67 18.17 -18.54
C GLY A 103 15.84 18.02 -19.82
N LEU A 104 16.44 18.40 -20.95
CA LEU A 104 15.83 18.27 -22.29
C LEU A 104 15.56 16.80 -22.69
N ASP A 105 16.29 15.86 -22.09
CA ASP A 105 16.12 14.42 -22.22
C ASP A 105 14.95 13.86 -21.38
N ASN A 106 14.27 14.72 -20.60
CA ASN A 106 13.24 14.39 -19.62
C ASN A 106 13.70 13.56 -18.43
N LEU A 107 15.01 13.42 -18.22
CA LEU A 107 15.56 12.84 -16.99
C LEU A 107 15.61 13.91 -15.89
N VAL A 108 15.66 13.45 -14.64
CA VAL A 108 15.83 14.36 -13.49
C VAL A 108 17.25 14.90 -13.51
N ASP A 109 17.38 16.23 -13.59
CA ASP A 109 18.66 16.91 -13.64
C ASP A 109 19.06 17.39 -12.24
N ASN A 110 18.16 18.13 -11.57
CA ASN A 110 18.34 18.53 -10.18
C ASN A 110 17.04 18.48 -9.36
N ILE A 111 17.23 18.38 -8.05
CA ILE A 111 16.17 18.36 -7.05
C ILE A 111 16.42 19.50 -6.07
N ASP A 112 15.47 20.43 -5.99
CA ASP A 112 15.54 21.57 -5.08
C ASP A 112 14.60 21.38 -3.89
N TYR A 113 15.02 21.83 -2.71
CA TYR A 113 14.23 21.82 -1.49
C TYR A 113 13.71 23.24 -1.24
N VAL A 114 12.38 23.40 -1.27
CA VAL A 114 11.66 24.68 -1.21
C VAL A 114 10.77 24.75 0.02
#